data_AF-A0A1B9LER7-F1
#
_entry.id   AF-A0A1B9LER7-F1
#
_cell.length_a   1.000
_cell.length_b   1.000
_cell.length_c   1.000
_cell.angle_alpha   90.00
_cell.angle_beta   90.00
_cell.angle_gamma   90.00
#
_symmetry.space_group_name_H-M   'P 1'
#
loop_
_entity.id
_entity.type
_entity.pdbx_description
1 polymer ?
#
loop_
_entity_poly.entity_id
_entity_poly.type
_entity_poly.pdbx_seq_one_letter_code
_entity_poly.pdbx_strand_id
1 'polypeptide(L)' 'MTTPISITISAPYVTVDEFARVSGMNPRTVKKYVHEGLLPTRKKKITGRHDRSTTLINMTALTLEGAKAFNPELNLKEE' A
#
# COMPACT_ATOMS: atom_id res chain seq x y z
N MET A 1 -25.51 2.87 -17.20
CA MET A 1 -24.35 3.80 -17.28
C MET A 1 -23.59 3.65 -15.97
N THR A 2 -22.37 3.14 -15.98
CA THR A 2 -21.54 3.05 -14.78
C THR A 2 -20.98 4.43 -14.47
N THR A 3 -21.32 4.97 -13.30
CA THR A 3 -20.80 6.28 -12.86
C THR A 3 -19.33 6.12 -12.48
N PRO A 4 -18.40 6.91 -13.06
CA PRO A 4 -16.99 6.79 -12.71
C PRO A 4 -16.78 7.22 -11.26
N ILE A 5 -16.16 6.35 -10.46
CA ILE A 5 -15.76 6.66 -9.08
C ILE A 5 -14.35 7.25 -9.13
N SER A 6 -14.17 8.46 -8.60
CA SER A 6 -12.86 9.07 -8.42
C SER A 6 -12.41 8.87 -6.97
N ILE A 7 -11.25 8.23 -6.76
CA ILE A 7 -10.67 8.00 -5.44
C ILE A 7 -9.36 8.81 -5.36
N THR A 8 -9.31 9.75 -4.43
CA THR A 8 -8.09 10.52 -4.15
C THR A 8 -7.30 9.84 -3.02
N ILE A 9 -6.05 9.48 -3.31
CA ILE A 9 -5.13 8.88 -2.34
C ILE A 9 -4.10 9.94 -1.96
N SER A 10 -4.24 10.52 -0.76
CA SER A 10 -3.37 11.61 -0.27
C SER A 10 -1.94 11.16 0.02
N ALA A 11 -1.76 9.92 0.45
CA ALA A 11 -0.47 9.31 0.76
C ALA A 11 -0.35 7.94 0.08
N PRO A 12 0.14 7.86 -1.18
CA PRO A 12 0.26 6.58 -1.91
C PRO A 12 1.27 5.63 -1.27
N TYR A 13 2.21 6.17 -0.49
CA TYR A 13 3.19 5.41 0.28
C TYR A 13 3.22 5.90 1.72
N VAL A 14 3.13 4.97 2.67
CA VAL A 14 3.17 5.28 4.11
C VAL A 14 4.22 4.42 4.81
N THR A 15 4.73 4.89 5.94
CA THR A 15 5.63 4.10 6.79
C THR A 15 4.86 2.94 7.44
N VAL A 16 5.60 1.96 7.96
CA VAL A 16 5.02 0.86 8.75
C VAL A 16 4.24 1.38 9.96
N ASP A 17 4.77 2.39 10.65
CA ASP A 17 4.13 2.94 11.85
C ASP A 17 2.85 3.70 11.50
N GLU A 18 2.86 4.46 10.40
CA GLU A 18 1.66 5.17 9.93
C GLU A 18 0.59 4.19 9.44
N PHE A 19 0.99 3.13 8.73
CA PHE A 19 0.05 2.06 8.35
C PHE A 19 -0.53 1.36 9.58
N ALA A 20 0.29 1.04 10.58
CA ALA A 20 -0.16 0.45 11.84
C ALA A 20 -1.19 1.34 12.54
N ARG A 21 -0.92 2.66 12.59
CA ARG A 21 -1.84 3.66 13.15
C ARG A 21 -3.20 3.68 12.43
N VAL A 22 -3.19 3.73 11.10
CA VAL A 22 -4.42 3.84 10.30
C VAL A 22 -5.22 2.53 10.27
N SER A 23 -4.53 1.39 10.20
CA SER A 23 -5.17 0.07 10.17
C SER A 23 -5.59 -0.46 11.55
N GLY A 24 -5.11 0.15 12.64
CA GLY A 24 -5.28 -0.35 13.99
C GLY A 24 -4.46 -1.62 14.30
N MET A 25 -3.59 -2.06 13.39
CA MET A 25 -2.75 -3.24 13.60
C MET A 25 -1.57 -2.93 14.52
N ASN A 26 -1.13 -3.93 15.28
CA ASN A 26 0.11 -3.83 16.03
C ASN A 26 1.31 -3.62 15.07
N PRO A 27 2.20 -2.63 15.28
CA PRO A 27 3.36 -2.40 14.42
C PRO A 27 4.25 -3.64 14.22
N ARG A 28 4.36 -4.51 15.23
CA ARG A 28 5.11 -5.78 15.12
C ARG A 28 4.46 -6.73 14.12
N THR A 29 3.14 -6.80 14.10
CA THR A 29 2.38 -7.59 13.13
C THR A 29 2.55 -7.04 11.71
N VAL A 30 2.48 -5.71 11.55
CA VAL A 30 2.72 -5.08 10.24
C VAL A 30 4.13 -5.39 9.73
N LYS A 31 5.16 -5.28 10.57
CA LYS A 31 6.54 -5.66 10.21
C LYS A 31 6.64 -7.13 9.78
N LYS A 32 5.95 -8.02 10.50
CA LYS A 32 5.88 -9.44 10.15
C LYS A 32 5.24 -9.65 8.78
N TYR A 33 4.09 -9.03 8.51
CA TYR A 33 3.40 -9.15 7.22
C TYR A 33 4.19 -8.58 6.05
N VAL A 34 4.89 -7.46 6.26
CA VAL A 34 5.86 -6.95 5.28
C VAL A 34 6.94 -7.99 4.97
N HIS A 35 7.52 -8.61 6.01
CA HIS A 35 8.57 -9.60 5.84
C HIS A 35 8.08 -10.88 5.12
N GLU A 36 6.85 -11.29 5.43
CA GLU A 36 6.17 -12.44 4.81
C GLU A 36 5.64 -12.13 3.39
N GLY A 37 5.77 -10.88 2.92
CA GLY A 37 5.30 -10.47 1.59
C GLY A 37 3.79 -10.31 1.47
N LEU A 38 3.08 -10.28 2.60
CA LEU A 38 1.62 -10.13 2.68
C LEU A 38 1.14 -8.69 2.52
N LEU A 39 2.05 -7.72 2.59
CA LEU A 39 1.74 -6.30 2.33
C LEU A 39 2.54 -5.78 1.13
N PRO A 40 1.90 -5.08 0.19
CA PRO A 40 2.59 -4.50 -0.94
C PRO A 40 3.48 -3.35 -0.46
N THR A 41 4.76 -3.41 -0.83
CA THR A 41 5.74 -2.39 -0.44
C THR A 41 6.43 -1.78 -1.64
N ARG A 42 6.90 -0.55 -1.48
CA ARG A 42 7.76 0.10 -2.48
C ARG A 42 9.06 -0.70 -2.61
N LYS A 43 9.42 -1.08 -3.83
CA LYS A 43 10.70 -1.73 -4.11
C LYS A 43 11.84 -0.85 -3.61
N LYS A 44 12.66 -1.40 -2.71
CA LYS A 44 13.86 -0.74 -2.20
C LYS A 44 14.97 -0.86 -3.25
N LYS A 45 15.65 0.26 -3.55
CA LYS A 45 16.93 0.21 -4.25
C LYS A 45 18.01 -0.05 -3.19
N ILE A 46 18.30 -1.33 -2.95
CA ILE A 46 19.31 -1.73 -1.96
C ILE A 46 20.68 -1.34 -2.50
N THR A 47 21.23 -0.23 -1.99
CA THR A 47 22.62 0.17 -2.26
C THR A 47 23.54 -0.41 -1.19
N GLY A 48 23.91 -1.69 -1.37
CA GLY A 48 24.86 -2.39 -0.50
C GLY A 48 24.24 -3.27 0.59
N ARG A 49 25.10 -4.01 1.31
CA ARG A 49 24.71 -5.09 2.23
C ARG A 49 23.92 -4.64 3.48
N HIS A 50 23.97 -3.35 3.81
CA HIS A 50 23.34 -2.77 5.01
C HIS A 50 22.49 -1.53 4.67
N ASP A 51 21.58 -1.66 3.69
CA ASP A 51 20.63 -0.60 3.41
C ASP A 51 19.62 -0.44 4.57
N ARG A 52 19.61 0.76 5.17
CA ARG A 52 18.69 1.17 6.24
C ARG A 52 17.45 1.88 5.71
N SER A 53 17.18 1.80 4.41
CA SER A 53 16.05 2.47 3.78
C SER A 53 14.72 2.09 4.45
N THR A 54 13.92 3.11 4.74
CA THR A 54 12.61 2.96 5.37
C THR A 54 11.69 2.13 4.48
N THR A 55 11.03 1.13 5.06
CA THR A 55 9.97 0.40 4.35
C THR A 55 8.76 1.30 4.18
N LEU A 56 8.30 1.42 2.94
CA LEU A 56 7.08 2.13 2.59
C LEU A 56 6.04 1.14 2.06
N ILE A 57 4.85 1.13 2.64
CA ILE A 57 3.70 0.32 2.22
C ILE A 57 2.94 1.07 1.14
N ASN A 58 2.55 0.37 0.07
CA ASN A 58 1.85 0.93 -1.08
C ASN A 58 0.33 0.92 -0.85
N MET A 59 -0.21 2.08 -0.47
CA MET A 59 -1.65 2.25 -0.21
C MET A 59 -2.49 2.17 -1.48
N THR A 60 -1.93 2.57 -2.62
CA THR A 60 -2.62 2.51 -3.92
C THR A 60 -2.94 1.08 -4.32
N ALA A 61 -1.99 0.16 -4.14
CA ALA A 61 -2.20 -1.25 -4.41
C ALA A 61 -3.33 -1.85 -3.56
N LEU A 62 -3.33 -1.57 -2.25
CA LEU A 62 -4.36 -2.04 -1.32
C LEU A 62 -5.74 -1.44 -1.62
N THR A 63 -5.79 -0.15 -1.94
CA THR A 63 -7.04 0.54 -2.30
C THR A 63 -7.64 -0.04 -3.58
N LEU A 64 -6.79 -0.32 -4.58
CA LEU A 64 -7.22 -0.93 -5.84
C LEU A 64 -7.70 -2.37 -5.63
N GLU A 65 -7.00 -3.15 -4.80
CA GLU A 65 -7.42 -4.51 -4.44
C GLU A 65 -8.82 -4.51 -3.80
N GLY A 66 -9.03 -3.67 -2.78
CA GLY A 66 -10.33 -3.54 -2.14
C GLY A 66 -11.42 -3.04 -3.09
N ALA A 67 -11.10 -2.07 -3.95
CA ALA A 67 -12.04 -1.53 -4.92
C ALA A 67 -12.44 -2.58 -5.97
N LYS A 68 -11.51 -3.39 -6.46
CA LYS A 68 -11.78 -4.51 -7.39
C LYS A 68 -12.66 -5.58 -6.74
N ALA A 69 -12.45 -5.86 -5.45
CA ALA A 69 -13.28 -6.81 -4.70
C ALA A 69 -14.73 -6.31 -4.55
N PHE A 70 -14.94 -4.99 -4.50
CA PHE A 70 -16.27 -4.38 -4.41
C PHE A 70 -16.96 -4.26 -5.78
N ASN A 71 -16.24 -3.79 -6.82
CA ASN A 71 -16.77 -3.62 -8.17
C ASN A 71 -15.66 -3.83 -9.23
N PRO A 72 -15.81 -4.77 -10.17
CA PRO A 72 -14.77 -5.12 -11.13
C PRO A 72 -14.45 -4.06 -12.21
N GLU A 73 -15.30 -3.05 -12.44
CA GLU A 73 -15.13 -2.07 -13.54
C GLU A 73 -14.21 -0.87 -13.22
N LEU A 74 -13.44 -0.91 -12.13
CA LEU A 74 -12.61 0.23 -11.73
C LEU A 74 -11.37 0.39 -12.66
N ASN A 75 -11.44 1.33 -13.61
CA ASN A 75 -10.35 1.68 -14.51
C ASN A 75 -9.53 2.87 -13.98
N LEU A 76 -8.22 2.67 -13.82
CA LEU A 76 -7.26 3.75 -13.58
C LEU A 76 -6.96 4.44 -14.91
N LYS A 77 -7.22 5.75 -15.01
CA LYS A 77 -6.64 6.56 -16.08
C LYS A 77 -5.24 6.98 -15.64
N GLU A 78 -4.23 6.51 -16.34
CA GLU A 78 -2.92 7.13 -16.33
C GLU A 78 -3.01 8.35 -17.28
N GLU A 79 -2.73 9.55 -16.76
CA GLU A 79 -2.57 10.77 -17.58
C GLU A 79 -1.25 10.73 -18.35
#